data_AF-A0A9Q8PHP3-F1
#
_entry.id   AF-A0A9Q8PHP3-F1
#
_cell.length_a   1.000
_cell.length_b   1.000
_cell.length_c   1.000
_cell.angle_alpha   90.00
_cell.angle_beta   90.00
_cell.angle_gamma   90.00
#
_symmetry.space_group_name_H-M   'P 1'
#
loop_
_entity.id
_entity.type
_entity.pdbx_description
1 polymer ?
#
loop_
_entity_poly.entity_id
_entity_poly.type
_entity_poly.pdbx_seq_one_letter_code
_entity_poly.pdbx_strand_id
1 'polypeptide(L)'
;MAPGLLRIPTELQHMIANLIDRKDILALRSVCRDLSRAVDDPFLDKFFSKRRHLITPYSLECLVAISKDERLRRKLRQLESVIGEMSVSTVSFDWITLFDDEDRPTTQ
;
A
#
# COMPACT_ATOMS: atom_id res chain seq x y z
N MET A 1 -17.73 -23.37 2.72
CA MET A 1 -16.50 -23.66 3.49
C MET A 1 -15.53 -22.52 3.23
N ALA A 2 -15.05 -21.82 4.25
CA ALA A 2 -14.06 -20.76 4.05
C ALA A 2 -12.75 -21.37 3.50
N PRO A 3 -12.11 -20.75 2.49
CA PRO A 3 -10.87 -21.24 1.89
C PRO A 3 -9.79 -21.44 2.96
N GLY A 4 -8.91 -22.44 2.76
CA GLY A 4 -7.98 -22.93 3.78
C GLY A 4 -7.09 -21.85 4.41
N LEU A 5 -6.74 -20.81 3.66
CA LEU A 5 -5.93 -19.69 4.14
C LEU A 5 -6.64 -18.79 5.17
N LEU A 6 -7.98 -18.76 5.18
CA LEU A 6 -8.77 -18.01 6.17
C LEU A 6 -9.02 -18.79 7.47
N ARG A 7 -8.77 -20.11 7.47
CA ARG A 7 -8.96 -20.96 8.66
C ARG A 7 -7.73 -21.00 9.57
N ILE A 8 -6.57 -20.58 9.08
CA ILE A 8 -5.35 -20.49 9.87
C ILE A 8 -5.36 -19.22 10.74
N PRO A 9 -4.70 -19.23 11.91
CA PRO A 9 -4.55 -18.04 12.75
C PRO A 9 -3.91 -16.86 12.00
N THR A 10 -4.29 -15.65 12.35
CA THR A 10 -3.79 -14.39 11.76
C THR A 10 -2.27 -14.25 11.88
N GLU A 11 -1.65 -14.82 12.90
CA GLU A 11 -0.19 -14.85 13.07
C GLU A 11 0.48 -15.64 11.94
N LEU A 12 -0.11 -16.76 11.53
CA LEU A 12 0.40 -17.55 10.40
C LEU A 12 0.18 -16.81 9.07
N GLN A 13 -0.95 -16.12 8.93
CA GLN A 13 -1.23 -15.29 7.75
C GLN A 13 -0.21 -14.14 7.63
N HIS A 14 0.13 -13.49 8.74
CA HIS A 14 1.19 -12.48 8.81
C HIS A 14 2.57 -13.04 8.46
N MET A 15 2.93 -14.23 8.95
CA MET A 15 4.21 -14.86 8.59
C MET A 15 4.30 -15.16 7.11
N ILE A 16 3.23 -15.70 6.51
CA ILE A 16 3.16 -15.95 5.06
C ILE A 16 3.36 -14.61 4.31
N ALA A 17 2.65 -13.56 4.70
CA ALA A 17 2.78 -12.24 4.11
C ALA A 17 4.18 -11.63 4.26
N ASN A 18 4.90 -11.94 5.34
CA ASN A 18 6.29 -11.52 5.53
C ASN A 18 7.28 -12.28 4.64
N LEU A 19 6.99 -13.54 4.30
CA LEU A 19 7.86 -14.38 3.47
C LEU A 19 7.70 -14.16 1.96
N ILE A 20 6.53 -13.70 1.50
CA ILE A 20 6.26 -13.47 0.08
C ILE A 20 6.79 -12.12 -0.43
N ASP A 21 6.99 -12.00 -1.74
CA ASP A 21 7.49 -10.78 -2.37
C ASP A 21 6.46 -9.64 -2.39
N ARG A 22 6.95 -8.42 -2.65
CA ARG A 22 6.10 -7.21 -2.72
C ARG A 22 4.99 -7.34 -3.77
N LYS A 23 5.25 -8.02 -4.89
CA LYS A 23 4.22 -8.21 -5.94
C LYS A 23 3.14 -9.19 -5.49
N ASP A 24 3.54 -10.24 -4.78
CA ASP A 24 2.65 -11.32 -4.37
C ASP A 24 1.76 -10.92 -3.19
N ILE A 25 2.23 -10.02 -2.32
CA ILE A 25 1.38 -9.49 -1.24
C ILE A 25 0.24 -8.61 -1.77
N LEU A 26 0.41 -7.95 -2.93
CA LEU A 26 -0.70 -7.24 -3.58
C LEU A 26 -1.76 -8.23 -4.09
N ALA A 27 -1.32 -9.30 -4.76
CA ALA A 27 -2.20 -10.38 -5.21
C ALA A 27 -2.90 -11.08 -4.04
N LEU A 28 -2.22 -11.25 -2.90
CA LEU A 28 -2.80 -11.83 -1.70
C LEU A 28 -3.90 -10.93 -1.10
N ARG A 29 -3.72 -9.60 -1.15
CA ARG A 29 -4.72 -8.63 -0.69
C ARG A 29 -5.94 -8.55 -1.61
N SER A 30 -5.79 -8.83 -2.90
CA SER A 30 -6.91 -8.79 -3.85
C SER A 30 -7.81 -10.02 -3.79
N VAL A 31 -7.43 -11.09 -3.05
CA VAL A 31 -8.24 -12.31 -2.94
C VAL A 31 -9.56 -12.05 -2.21
N CYS A 32 -9.52 -11.42 -1.03
CA CYS A 32 -10.71 -11.07 -0.28
C CYS A 32 -10.44 -10.02 0.82
N ARG A 33 -11.51 -9.40 1.33
CA ARG A 33 -11.42 -8.37 2.39
C ARG A 33 -10.78 -8.88 3.68
N ASP A 34 -11.05 -10.13 4.06
CA ASP A 34 -10.52 -10.70 5.30
C ASP A 34 -9.01 -10.93 5.23
N LEU A 35 -8.51 -11.47 4.10
CA LEU A 35 -7.08 -11.57 3.86
C LEU A 35 -6.41 -10.21 3.75
N SER A 36 -7.06 -9.25 3.06
CA SER A 36 -6.56 -7.87 2.95
C SER A 36 -6.32 -7.24 4.32
N ARG A 37 -7.25 -7.45 5.26
CA ARG A 37 -7.10 -7.00 6.66
C ARG A 37 -6.00 -7.77 7.40
N ALA A 38 -5.94 -9.08 7.24
CA ALA A 38 -4.99 -9.94 7.94
C ALA A 38 -3.55 -9.79 7.46
N VAL A 39 -3.29 -9.19 6.30
CA VAL A 39 -1.93 -8.93 5.78
C VAL A 39 -1.62 -7.44 5.72
N ASP A 40 -2.41 -6.60 6.40
CA ASP A 40 -2.28 -5.15 6.33
C ASP A 40 -0.99 -4.63 6.95
N ASP A 41 -0.61 -5.15 8.11
CA ASP A 41 0.63 -4.77 8.77
C ASP A 41 1.90 -5.12 7.96
N PRO A 42 2.07 -6.36 7.46
CA PRO A 42 3.17 -6.74 6.58
C PRO A 42 3.23 -5.93 5.29
N PHE A 43 2.05 -5.64 4.71
CA PHE A 43 1.96 -4.81 3.51
C PHE A 43 2.45 -3.39 3.78
N LEU A 44 1.97 -2.77 4.86
CA LEU A 44 2.38 -1.43 5.24
C LEU A 44 3.88 -1.36 5.49
N ASP A 45 4.45 -2.34 6.19
CA ASP A 45 5.89 -2.36 6.44
C ASP A 45 6.68 -2.50 5.14
N LYS A 46 6.29 -3.42 4.24
CA LYS A 46 7.02 -3.62 2.97
C LYS A 46 6.95 -2.42 2.03
N PHE A 47 5.82 -1.71 1.97
CA PHE A 47 5.61 -0.64 1.00
C PHE A 47 5.82 0.77 1.53
N PHE A 48 5.63 0.99 2.84
CA PHE A 48 5.60 2.32 3.43
C PHE A 48 6.68 2.55 4.50
N SER A 49 7.40 1.51 4.96
CA SER A 49 8.48 1.66 5.96
C SER A 49 9.66 2.46 5.42
N LYS A 50 9.98 2.32 4.12
CA LYS A 50 11.01 3.10 3.43
C LYS A 50 10.43 3.74 2.17
N ARG A 51 10.25 5.06 2.19
CA ARG A 51 9.72 5.83 1.06
C ARG A 51 10.75 6.86 0.61
N ARG A 52 11.19 6.75 -0.64
CA ARG A 52 12.08 7.72 -1.31
C ARG A 52 11.19 8.74 -1.99
N HIS A 53 11.30 9.99 -1.56
CA HIS A 53 10.56 11.09 -2.17
C HIS A 53 11.54 11.94 -2.98
N LEU A 54 11.21 12.13 -4.25
CA LEU A 54 11.81 13.16 -5.08
C LEU A 54 11.05 14.44 -4.76
N ILE A 55 11.72 15.49 -4.29
CA ILE A 55 11.04 16.71 -3.81
C ILE A 55 10.39 17.43 -5.01
N THR A 56 9.15 17.08 -5.27
CA THR A 56 8.22 17.80 -6.15
C THR A 56 7.05 18.32 -5.31
N PRO A 57 6.32 19.37 -5.74
CA PRO A 57 5.13 19.84 -5.03
C PRO A 57 4.15 18.69 -4.72
N TYR A 58 3.94 17.83 -5.70
CA TYR A 58 3.13 16.62 -5.60
C TYR A 58 3.63 15.63 -4.52
N SER A 59 4.94 15.41 -4.42
CA SER A 59 5.52 14.52 -3.39
C SER A 59 5.28 15.02 -1.96
N LEU A 60 5.26 16.33 -1.77
CA LEU A 60 5.04 16.98 -0.48
C LEU A 60 3.56 16.90 -0.09
N GLU A 61 2.64 17.07 -1.03
CA GLU A 61 1.21 16.86 -0.81
C GLU A 61 0.91 15.42 -0.38
N CYS A 62 1.54 14.44 -1.03
CA CYS A 62 1.43 13.04 -0.61
C CYS A 62 1.98 12.80 0.79
N LEU A 63 3.10 13.44 1.14
CA LEU A 63 3.65 13.34 2.49
C LEU A 63 2.69 13.94 3.54
N VAL A 64 2.04 15.06 3.21
CA VAL A 64 1.00 15.66 4.05
C VAL A 64 -0.18 14.71 4.22
N ALA A 65 -0.65 14.07 3.15
CA ALA A 65 -1.74 13.08 3.22
C ALA A 65 -1.38 11.89 4.13
N ILE A 66 -0.16 11.35 4.00
CA ILE A 66 0.36 10.27 4.86
C ILE A 66 0.43 10.72 6.32
N SER A 67 0.85 11.96 6.59
CA SER A 67 0.97 12.49 7.95
C SER A 67 -0.38 12.70 8.65
N LYS A 68 -1.47 12.87 7.88
CA LYS A 68 -2.83 13.05 8.38
C LYS A 68 -3.53 11.72 8.67
N ASP A 69 -3.05 10.62 8.10
CA ASP A 69 -3.59 9.28 8.32
C ASP A 69 -2.89 8.60 9.52
N GLU A 70 -3.66 8.30 10.57
CA GLU A 70 -3.17 7.72 11.83
C GLU A 70 -2.55 6.33 11.66
N ARG A 71 -2.97 5.55 10.66
CA ARG A 71 -2.42 4.22 10.38
C ARG A 71 -1.09 4.35 9.65
N LEU A 72 -1.01 5.23 8.65
CA LEU A 72 0.18 5.41 7.83
C LEU A 72 1.30 6.14 8.59
N ARG A 73 0.97 7.19 9.35
CA ARG A 73 1.94 7.98 10.12
C ARG A 73 2.75 7.15 11.10
N ARG A 74 2.11 6.17 11.77
CA ARG A 74 2.78 5.29 12.76
C ARG A 74 3.84 4.37 12.14
N LYS A 75 3.79 4.16 10.83
CA LYS A 75 4.69 3.27 10.10
C LYS A 75 5.80 4.02 9.36
N LEU A 76 5.66 5.33 9.14
CA LEU A 76 6.68 6.15 8.51
C LEU A 76 7.85 6.37 9.48
N ARG A 77 8.96 5.63 9.31
CA ARG A 77 10.14 5.73 10.18
C ARG A 77 11.33 6.46 9.57
N GLN A 78 11.47 6.41 8.25
CA GLN A 78 12.60 7.00 7.53
C GLN A 78 12.10 7.71 6.28
N LEU A 79 12.55 8.96 6.11
CA LEU A 79 12.28 9.77 4.93
C LEU A 79 13.60 10.07 4.24
N GLU A 80 13.77 9.54 3.03
CA GLU A 80 14.94 9.81 2.19
C GLU A 80 14.54 10.83 1.12
N SER A 81 15.16 12.00 1.17
CA SER A 81 15.01 13.05 0.15
C SER A 81 16.02 12.82 -0.97
N VAL A 82 15.52 12.72 -2.20
CA VAL A 82 16.37 12.72 -3.40
C VAL A 82 16.23 14.08 -4.07
N ILE A 83 17.27 14.91 -3.98
CA ILE A 83 17.38 16.18 -4.71
C ILE A 83 18.05 15.85 -6.03
N GLY A 84 17.26 15.82 -7.11
CA GLY A 84 17.75 15.68 -8.48
C GLY A 84 17.46 16.94 -9.28
N GLU A 85 18.41 17.41 -10.07
CA GLU A 85 18.13 18.43 -11.10
C GLU A 85 17.15 17.83 -12.11
N MET A 86 15.92 18.35 -12.16
CA MET A 86 14.86 17.82 -13.02
C MET A 86 14.60 18.81 -14.15
N SER A 87 14.92 18.41 -15.39
CA SER A 87 14.34 19.02 -16.60
C SER A 87 12.84 18.73 -16.59
N VAL A 88 12.02 19.77 -16.61
CA VAL A 88 10.56 19.66 -16.52
C VAL A 88 10.02 18.88 -17.72
N SER A 89 9.62 17.63 -17.50
CA SER A 89 8.67 16.93 -18.36
C SER A 89 7.43 16.63 -17.53
N THR A 90 6.33 17.29 -17.88
CA THR A 90 5.01 17.09 -17.28
C THR A 90 4.56 15.67 -17.55
N VAL A 91 4.62 14.80 -16.54
CA VAL A 91 4.01 13.47 -16.63
C VAL A 91 2.61 13.55 -16.02
N SER A 92 1.60 13.45 -16.88
CA SER A 92 0.20 13.33 -16.47
C SER A 92 -0.03 11.93 -15.91
N PHE A 93 -0.31 11.85 -14.61
CA PHE A 93 -0.78 10.62 -13.97
C PHE A 93 -2.25 10.82 -13.57
N ASP A 94 -3.11 9.93 -14.05
CA ASP A 94 -4.56 9.99 -13.84
C ASP A 94 -4.93 9.22 -12.57
N TRP A 95 -5.18 9.97 -11.50
CA TRP A 95 -5.29 9.49 -10.10
C TRP A 95 -6.49 8.59 -9.84
N ILE A 96 -7.50 8.63 -10.71
CA ILE A 96 -8.76 7.91 -10.54
C ILE A 96 -8.57 6.40 -10.74
N THR A 97 -7.62 5.97 -11.57
CA THR A 97 -7.45 4.53 -11.89
C THR A 97 -6.67 3.72 -10.85
N LEU A 98 -5.91 4.37 -9.94
CA LEU A 98 -5.07 3.66 -8.97
C LEU A 98 -5.74 3.48 -7.60
N PHE A 99 -6.79 4.24 -7.33
CA PHE A 99 -7.47 4.24 -6.03
C PHE A 99 -8.98 3.99 -6.09
N ASP A 100 -9.63 4.12 -7.25
CA ASP A 100 -11.00 3.64 -7.46
C ASP A 100 -10.99 2.25 -8.11
N ASP A 101 -10.73 1.23 -7.29
CA ASP A 101 -11.26 -0.11 -7.55
C ASP A 101 -12.57 -0.23 -6.77
N GLU A 102 -13.58 0.51 -7.24
CA GLU A 102 -14.98 0.39 -6.84
C GLU A 102 -15.70 -0.58 -7.79
N ASP A 103 -15.19 -1.80 -7.93
CA ASP A 103 -15.99 -2.92 -8.45
C ASP A 103 -16.92 -3.44 -7.34
N ARG A 104 -18.00 -2.68 -7.13
CA ARG A 104 -19.19 -3.10 -6.39
C ARG A 104 -20.06 -3.91 -7.36
N PRO A 105 -20.33 -5.20 -7.14
CA PRO A 105 -21.27 -5.93 -7.99
C PRO A 105 -22.68 -5.37 -7.76
N THR A 106 -23.23 -4.73 -8.78
CA THR A 106 -24.64 -4.39 -8.88
C THR A 106 -25.44 -5.69 -8.90
N THR A 107 -26.15 -5.96 -7.80
CA THR A 107 -27.24 -6.93 -7.79
C THR A 107 -28.37 -6.41 -8.67
N GLN A 108 -28.66 -7.14 -9.74
CA GLN A 108 -30.02 -7.29 -10.23
C GLN A 108 -30.27 -8.76 -10.51
#